data_AF-A0A917IHI5-F1
#
_entry.id   AF-A0A917IHI5-F1
#
_cell.length_a   1.000
_cell.length_b   1.000
_cell.length_c   1.000
_cell.angle_alpha   90.00
_cell.angle_beta   90.00
_cell.angle_gamma   90.00
#
_symmetry.space_group_name_H-M   'P 1'
#
loop_
_entity.id
_entity.type
_entity.pdbx_description
1 polymer ?
#
loop_
_entity_poly.entity_id
_entity_poly.type
_entity_poly.pdbx_seq_one_letter_code
_entity_poly.pdbx_strand_id
1 'polypeptide(L)'
;MTVPGFLSVPFLVAESDMYAFVPSRVADVYRSDLDFVVAATPVQHPTLVEAVYWHPSKNDDPALRWIVKLLRTTAERIEFASEAGDVAVCQSTDR
;
A
#
# COMPACT_ATOMS: atom_id res chain seq x y z
N MET A 1 16.43 -13.75 4.86
CA MET A 1 15.34 -14.57 4.31
C MET A 1 14.69 -13.81 3.17
N THR A 2 14.20 -14.49 2.14
CA THR A 2 13.50 -13.86 1.02
C THR A 2 12.17 -14.58 0.79
N VAL A 3 11.14 -13.83 0.40
CA VAL A 3 9.81 -14.36 0.11
C VAL A 3 9.34 -13.86 -1.26
N PRO A 4 8.48 -14.61 -1.97
CA PRO A 4 7.93 -14.16 -3.23
C PRO A 4 6.83 -13.11 -3.00
N GLY A 5 7.11 -11.87 -3.40
CA GLY A 5 6.16 -10.76 -3.40
C GLY A 5 5.87 -10.17 -2.01
N PHE A 6 5.08 -9.10 -1.99
CA PHE A 6 4.79 -8.34 -0.77
C PHE A 6 3.70 -8.97 0.12
N LEU A 7 2.78 -9.75 -0.44
CA LEU A 7 1.61 -10.25 0.30
C LEU A 7 1.96 -11.34 1.32
N SER A 8 3.10 -12.00 1.17
CA SER A 8 3.58 -13.02 2.11
C SER A 8 4.37 -12.41 3.28
N VAL A 9 4.81 -11.15 3.15
CA VAL A 9 5.67 -10.49 4.13
C VAL A 9 4.98 -10.28 5.49
N PRO A 10 3.71 -9.81 5.58
CA PRO A 10 3.07 -9.59 6.88
C PRO A 10 2.98 -10.86 7.73
N PHE A 11 2.68 -12.00 7.11
CA PHE A 11 2.61 -13.30 7.79
C PHE A 11 3.97 -13.75 8.32
N LEU A 12 5.04 -13.55 7.53
CA LEU A 12 6.39 -13.88 7.96
C LEU A 12 6.84 -13.00 9.13
N VAL A 13 6.58 -11.70 9.04
CA VAL A 13 6.96 -10.72 10.08
C VAL A 13 6.20 -10.98 11.38
N ALA A 14 4.91 -11.28 11.31
CA ALA A 14 4.10 -11.55 12.51
C ALA A 14 4.57 -12.77 13.32
N GLU A 15 5.26 -13.72 12.70
CA GLU A 15 5.76 -14.94 13.34
C GLU A 15 7.28 -14.91 13.60
N SER A 16 7.93 -13.74 13.51
CA SER A 16 9.39 -13.63 13.68
C SER A 16 9.83 -12.29 14.27
N ASP A 17 11.11 -12.21 14.67
CA ASP A 17 11.74 -10.95 15.11
C ASP A 17 12.27 -10.10 13.93
N MET A 18 11.71 -10.29 12.73
CA MET A 18 12.14 -9.58 11.52
C MET A 18 11.32 -8.31 11.28
N TYR A 19 11.91 -7.35 10.57
CA TYR A 19 11.19 -6.19 10.02
C TYR A 19 11.30 -6.19 8.50
N ALA A 20 10.36 -5.52 7.84
CA ALA A 20 10.33 -5.42 6.38
C ALA A 20 9.71 -4.10 5.91
N PHE A 21 10.06 -3.70 4.69
CA PHE A 21 9.42 -2.59 3.99
C PHE A 21 8.41 -3.14 2.99
N VAL A 22 7.17 -2.66 3.08
CA VAL A 22 6.07 -3.01 2.18
C VAL A 22 5.31 -1.75 1.79
N PRO A 23 4.54 -1.75 0.68
CA PRO A 23 3.60 -0.67 0.41
C PRO A 23 2.61 -0.52 1.58
N SER A 24 2.31 0.71 1.98
CA SER A 24 1.44 1.03 3.14
C SER A 24 0.12 0.27 3.09
N ARG A 25 -0.52 0.26 1.92
CA ARG A 25 -1.78 -0.45 1.68
C ARG A 25 -1.74 -1.94 2.06
N VAL A 26 -0.59 -2.60 1.92
CA VAL A 26 -0.43 -4.00 2.33
C VAL A 26 -0.40 -4.11 3.84
N ALA A 27 0.35 -3.24 4.52
CA ALA A 27 0.38 -3.22 5.97
C ALA A 27 -0.99 -2.91 6.57
N ASP A 28 -1.70 -1.93 6.01
CA ASP A 28 -3.02 -1.49 6.51
C ASP A 28 -4.08 -2.60 6.41
N VAL A 29 -4.06 -3.38 5.33
CA VAL A 29 -4.99 -4.50 5.12
C VAL A 29 -4.87 -5.57 6.21
N TYR A 30 -3.65 -5.84 6.69
CA TYR A 30 -3.41 -6.93 7.65
C TYR A 30 -3.23 -6.45 9.09
N ARG A 31 -3.19 -5.14 9.34
CA ARG A 31 -2.93 -4.56 10.66
C ARG A 31 -3.96 -4.96 11.73
N SER A 32 -5.20 -5.27 11.34
CA SER A 32 -6.23 -5.76 12.26
C SER A 32 -6.14 -7.26 12.57
N ASP A 33 -5.49 -8.03 11.68
CA ASP A 33 -5.59 -9.48 11.65
C ASP A 33 -4.31 -10.17 12.16
N LEU A 34 -3.17 -9.48 12.09
CA LEU A 34 -1.86 -9.99 12.47
C LEU A 34 -1.20 -9.11 13.54
N ASP A 35 -0.37 -9.74 14.37
CA ASP A 35 0.35 -9.06 15.46
C ASP A 35 1.64 -8.42 14.95
N PHE A 36 1.53 -7.27 14.28
CA PHE A 36 2.67 -6.43 13.93
C PHE A 36 2.32 -4.95 14.07
N VAL A 37 3.35 -4.11 14.11
CA VAL A 37 3.20 -2.64 14.15
C VAL A 37 3.76 -2.00 12.90
N VAL A 38 3.08 -0.97 12.39
CA VAL A 38 3.59 -0.10 11.34
C VAL A 38 4.36 1.04 12.00
N ALA A 39 5.67 1.10 11.76
CA ALA A 39 6.55 2.09 12.36
C ALA A 39 6.97 3.16 11.34
N ALA A 40 6.97 4.43 11.79
CA ALA A 40 7.57 5.51 11.01
C ALA A 40 9.08 5.28 10.88
N THR A 41 9.63 5.59 9.71
CA THR A 41 11.05 5.41 9.39
C THR A 41 11.68 6.76 9.07
N PRO A 42 12.91 7.05 9.54
CA PRO A 42 13.60 8.31 9.24
C PRO A 42 14.07 8.44 7.78
N VAL A 43 14.02 7.34 7.01
CA VAL A 43 14.35 7.30 5.59
C VAL A 43 13.14 7.74 4.78
N GLN A 44 13.35 8.65 3.82
CA GLN A 44 12.31 9.02 2.87
C GLN A 44 12.10 7.90 1.86
N HIS A 45 10.85 7.46 1.72
CA HIS A 45 10.47 6.45 0.76
C HIS A 45 9.83 7.10 -0.48
N PRO A 46 10.14 6.62 -1.69
CA PRO A 46 9.42 7.08 -2.88
C PRO A 46 7.97 6.63 -2.80
N THR A 47 7.05 7.48 -3.25
CA THR A 47 5.65 7.12 -3.40
C THR A 47 5.51 6.10 -4.53
N LEU A 48 4.91 4.95 -4.24
CA LEU A 48 4.58 3.96 -5.25
C LEU A 48 3.41 4.49 -6.09
N VAL A 49 3.68 4.82 -7.35
CA VAL A 49 2.65 5.28 -8.29
C VAL A 49 2.08 4.10 -9.07
N GLU A 50 0.81 3.79 -8.84
CA GLU A 50 0.09 2.76 -9.57
C GLU A 50 -0.35 3.29 -10.94
N ALA A 51 -0.08 2.53 -12.00
CA ALA A 51 -0.38 2.93 -13.37
C ALA A 51 -1.01 1.77 -14.16
N VAL A 52 -1.95 2.12 -15.04
CA VAL A 52 -2.57 1.18 -15.98
C VAL A 52 -1.93 1.38 -17.35
N TYR A 53 -1.40 0.30 -17.92
CA TYR A 53 -0.77 0.32 -19.23
C TYR A 53 -1.60 -0.46 -20.25
N TRP A 54 -1.68 0.05 -21.46
CA TRP A 54 -2.32 -0.61 -22.59
C TRP A 54 -1.63 -0.26 -23.90
N HIS A 55 -1.84 -1.08 -24.93
CA HIS A 55 -1.29 -0.83 -26.25
C HIS A 55 -2.02 0.35 -26.93
N PRO A 56 -1.33 1.31 -27.58
CA PRO A 56 -1.97 2.50 -28.18
C PRO A 56 -3.11 2.21 -29.16
N SER A 57 -3.09 1.07 -29.86
CA SER A 57 -4.18 0.65 -30.75
C SER A 57 -5.52 0.42 -30.04
N LYS A 58 -5.52 0.32 -28.71
CA LYS A 58 -6.72 0.15 -27.88
C LYS A 58 -7.22 1.45 -27.28
N ASN A 59 -6.62 2.61 -27.62
CA ASN A 59 -7.10 3.92 -27.16
C ASN A 59 -8.57 4.14 -27.45
N ASP A 60 -9.08 3.58 -28.56
CA ASP A 60 -10.46 3.74 -28.97
C ASP A 60 -11.46 2.70 -28.44
N ASP A 61 -10.97 1.74 -27.65
CA ASP A 61 -11.81 0.71 -27.06
C ASP A 61 -12.72 1.30 -25.95
N PRO A 62 -14.06 1.29 -26.12
CA PRO A 62 -14.98 1.83 -25.11
C PRO A 62 -14.92 1.08 -23.77
N ALA A 63 -14.67 -0.24 -23.78
CA ALA A 63 -14.58 -1.03 -22.56
C ALA A 63 -13.31 -0.67 -21.77
N LEU A 64 -12.20 -0.46 -22.48
CA LEU A 64 -10.94 0.00 -21.86
C LEU A 64 -11.10 1.39 -21.24
N ARG A 65 -11.73 2.33 -21.97
CA ARG A 65 -11.99 3.67 -21.44
C ARG A 65 -12.88 3.64 -20.20
N TRP A 66 -13.90 2.77 -20.19
CA TRP A 66 -14.76 2.58 -19.04
C TRP A 66 -14.00 2.06 -17.81
N ILE A 67 -13.21 0.98 -17.94
CA ILE A 67 -12.51 0.40 -16.79
C ILE A 67 -11.42 1.33 -16.25
N VAL A 68 -10.67 2.02 -17.11
CA VAL A 68 -9.66 2.99 -16.67
C VAL A 68 -10.31 4.15 -15.91
N LYS A 69 -11.46 4.63 -16.38
CA LYS A 69 -12.24 5.66 -15.67
C LYS A 69 -12.72 5.14 -14.31
N LEU A 70 -13.23 3.91 -14.25
CA LEU A 70 -13.69 3.29 -13.01
C LEU A 70 -12.55 3.14 -11.99
N LEU A 71 -11.39 2.66 -12.44
CA LEU A 71 -10.19 2.53 -11.61
C LEU A 71 -9.76 3.88 -11.06
N ARG A 72 -9.67 4.91 -11.91
CA ARG A 72 -9.32 6.27 -11.49
C ARG A 72 -10.28 6.80 -10.42
N THR A 73 -11.59 6.77 -10.69
CA THR A 73 -12.60 7.28 -9.75
C THR A 73 -12.60 6.50 -8.43
N THR A 74 -12.33 5.20 -8.46
CA THR A 74 -12.25 4.39 -7.25
C THR A 74 -10.98 4.68 -6.45
N ALA A 75 -9.84 4.82 -7.13
CA ALA A 75 -8.57 5.16 -6.50
C ALA A 75 -8.65 6.54 -5.81
N GLU A 76 -9.20 7.55 -6.49
CA GLU A 76 -9.44 8.88 -5.91
C GLU A 76 -10.25 8.78 -4.61
N ARG A 77 -11.29 7.94 -4.56
CA ARG A 77 -12.09 7.76 -3.35
C ARG A 77 -11.32 7.10 -2.21
N ILE A 78 -10.42 6.17 -2.51
CA ILE A 78 -9.68 5.44 -1.48
C ILE A 78 -8.56 6.31 -0.91
N GLU A 79 -7.77 6.96 -1.77
CA GLU A 79 -6.62 7.78 -1.35
C GLU A 79 -7.09 9.02 -0.56
N PHE A 80 -8.13 9.73 -1.02
CA PHE A 80 -8.63 10.90 -0.28
C PHE A 80 -9.52 10.56 0.92
N ALA A 81 -9.94 9.30 1.08
CA ALA A 81 -10.61 8.85 2.30
C ALA A 81 -9.61 8.48 3.42
N SER A 82 -8.37 8.10 3.08
CA SER A 82 -7.36 7.67 4.07
C SER A 82 -6.57 8.84 4.68
N GLU A 83 -6.49 10.00 4.01
CA GLU A 83 -5.81 11.21 4.54
C GLU A 83 -6.43 11.75 5.85
N ALA A 84 -7.66 11.34 6.20
CA ALA A 84 -8.30 11.70 7.46
C ALA A 84 -7.89 10.83 8.67
N GLY A 85 -7.15 9.73 8.44
CA GLY A 85 -7.03 8.64 9.41
C GLY A 85 -5.67 8.41 10.05
N ASP A 86 -4.55 8.85 9.47
CA ASP A 86 -3.25 8.29 9.89
C ASP A 86 -2.14 9.33 10.06
N VAL A 87 -2.13 9.98 11.23
CA VAL A 87 -0.90 10.52 11.83
C VAL A 87 -0.83 10.01 13.28
N ALA A 88 -0.91 8.70 13.46
CA ALA A 88 -0.39 8.09 14.69
C ALA A 88 1.13 7.97 14.55
N VAL A 89 1.81 9.11 14.65
CA VAL A 89 3.26 9.12 14.85
C VAL A 89 3.49 8.45 16.19
N CYS A 90 4.11 7.27 16.19
CA CYS A 90 4.76 6.72 17.37
C CYS A 90 5.91 7.67 17.72
N GLN A 91 5.59 8.80 18.36
CA GLN A 91 6.55 9.65 19.02
C GLN A 91 7.03 8.85 20.21
N SER A 92 8.20 8.24 20.07
CA SER A 92 8.93 7.65 21.17
C SER A 92 9.01 8.67 22.29
N THR A 93 8.20 8.48 23.33
CA THR A 93 8.41 9.15 24.60
C THR A 93 9.57 8.41 25.26
N ASP A 94 10.66 9.15 25.39
CA ASP A 94 11.95 8.82 26.00
C ASP A 94 11.79 8.17 27.39
N ARG A 95 12.37 6.98 27.59
CA ARG A 95 13.25 6.63 28.72
C ARG A 95 13.85 5.23 28.62
#